data_AF-A0A939BW91-F1
#
_entry.id   AF-A0A939BW91-F1
#
_cell.length_a   1.000
_cell.length_b   1.000
_cell.length_c   1.000
_cell.angle_alpha   90.00
_cell.angle_beta   90.00
_cell.angle_gamma   90.00
#
_symmetry.space_group_name_H-M   'P 1'
#
loop_
_entity.id
_entity.type
_entity.pdbx_description
1 polymer ?
#
loop_
_entity_poly.entity_id
_entity_poly.type
_entity_poly.pdbx_seq_one_letter_code
_entity_poly.pdbx_strand_id
1 'polypeptide(L)'
;MSNQPSDIEREIEEARERLAGTIDQLLYRSHPKTIISREIAQVKAYYVDPETGEPRTDNILKTVGGVLGVVALGIVLRKITN
;
A
#
# COMPACT_ATOMS: atom_id res chain seq x y z
N MET A 1 18.10 30.49 37.10
CA MET A 1 17.35 29.33 36.59
C MET A 1 16.79 28.57 37.77
N SER A 2 15.47 28.64 37.97
CA SER A 2 14.76 27.83 38.95
C SER A 2 14.53 26.45 38.34
N ASN A 3 15.25 25.44 38.85
CA ASN A 3 14.95 24.03 38.59
C ASN A 3 13.89 23.58 39.60
N GLN A 4 12.71 24.20 39.57
CA GLN A 4 11.59 23.74 40.40
C GLN A 4 10.84 22.62 39.66
N PRO A 5 10.43 21.54 40.35
CA PRO A 5 9.69 20.43 39.73
C PRO A 5 8.50 20.88 38.88
N SER A 6 7.82 21.96 39.29
CA SER A 6 6.67 22.55 38.58
C SER A 6 7.01 23.10 37.20
N ASP A 7 8.24 23.60 37.00
CA ASP A 7 8.67 24.13 35.70
C ASP A 7 8.87 22.98 34.69
N ILE A 8 9.40 21.84 35.17
CA ILE A 8 9.58 20.63 34.36
C ILE A 8 8.24 20.00 34.01
N GLU A 9 7.30 19.92 34.97
CA GLU A 9 5.95 19.40 34.72
C GLU A 9 5.22 20.21 33.64
N ARG A 10 5.33 21.55 33.69
CA ARG A 10 4.76 22.43 32.67
C ARG A 10 5.37 22.22 31.30
N GLU A 11 6.70 22.10 31.22
CA GLU A 11 7.40 21.84 29.96
C GLU A 11 7.03 20.47 29.35
N ILE A 12 6.84 19.44 30.18
CA ILE A 12 6.39 18.12 29.74
C ILE A 12 4.98 18.19 29.15
N GLU A 13 4.07 18.92 29.79
CA GLU A 13 2.69 19.05 29.29
C GLU A 13 2.64 19.82 27.96
N GLU A 14 3.39 20.92 27.86
CA GLU A 14 3.55 21.64 26.59
C GLU A 14 4.16 20.75 25.48
N ALA A 15 5.12 19.89 25.81
CA ALA A 15 5.70 18.96 24.87
C ALA A 15 4.70 17.88 24.43
N ARG A 16 3.85 17.39 25.36
CA ARG A 16 2.79 16.42 25.06
C ARG A 16 1.75 16.97 24.10
N GLU A 17 1.28 18.20 24.31
CA GLU A 17 0.33 18.86 23.41
C GLU A 17 0.90 19.02 22.00
N ARG A 18 2.16 19.48 21.89
CA ARG A 18 2.85 19.60 20.59
C ARG A 18 2.99 18.24 19.89
N LEU A 19 3.28 17.19 20.65
CA LEU A 19 3.44 15.84 20.10
C LEU A 19 2.09 15.26 19.65
N ALA A 20 1.02 15.44 20.43
CA ALA A 20 -0.34 15.03 20.05
C ALA A 20 -0.77 15.68 18.73
N GLY A 21 -0.58 17.01 18.59
CA GLY A 21 -0.88 17.71 17.35
C GLY A 21 -0.04 17.23 16.15
N THR A 22 1.23 16.87 16.39
CA THR A 22 2.12 16.30 15.36
C THR A 22 1.67 14.88 14.96
N ILE A 23 1.27 14.05 15.92
CA ILE A 23 0.75 12.70 15.69
C ILE A 23 -0.53 12.73 14.86
N ASP A 24 -1.47 13.63 15.17
CA ASP A 24 -2.71 13.81 14.41
C ASP A 24 -2.43 14.20 12.94
N GLN A 25 -1.47 15.09 12.72
CA GLN A 25 -1.04 15.48 11.37
C GLN A 25 -0.37 14.32 10.61
N LEU A 26 0.41 13.47 11.28
CA LEU A 26 0.98 12.27 10.66
C LEU A 26 -0.09 11.21 10.35
N LEU A 27 -1.07 11.00 11.22
CA LEU A 27 -2.20 10.11 10.97
C LEU A 27 -3.02 10.57 9.75
N TYR A 28 -3.19 11.88 9.59
CA TYR A 28 -3.86 12.45 8.44
C TYR A 28 -3.01 12.35 7.15
N ARG A 29 -1.71 12.66 7.20
CA ARG A 29 -0.83 12.67 6.01
C ARG A 29 -0.40 11.27 5.56
N SER A 30 -0.26 10.34 6.48
CA SER A 30 -0.15 8.91 6.22
C SER A 30 -1.52 8.31 5.88
N HIS A 31 -2.44 9.08 5.28
CA HIS A 31 -3.74 8.55 4.90
C HIS A 31 -3.51 7.39 3.93
N PRO A 32 -3.76 6.14 4.36
CA PRO A 32 -3.45 4.96 3.56
C PRO A 32 -4.17 4.99 2.22
N LYS A 33 -5.27 5.74 2.13
CA LYS A 33 -6.03 5.99 0.90
C LYS A 33 -5.15 6.42 -0.27
N THR A 34 -4.25 7.38 -0.10
CA THR A 34 -3.43 7.87 -1.24
C THR A 34 -2.38 6.86 -1.68
N ILE A 35 -1.83 6.08 -0.75
CA ILE A 35 -0.88 5.00 -1.05
C ILE A 35 -1.60 3.89 -1.81
N ILE A 36 -2.75 3.44 -1.29
CA ILE A 36 -3.58 2.42 -1.93
C ILE A 36 -4.03 2.85 -3.32
N SER A 37 -4.44 4.11 -3.50
CA SER A 37 -4.83 4.62 -4.83
C SER A 37 -3.68 4.57 -5.83
N ARG A 38 -2.44 4.84 -5.41
CA ARG A 38 -1.26 4.74 -6.28
C ARG A 38 -0.97 3.30 -6.67
N GLU A 39 -1.07 2.36 -5.74
CA GLU A 39 -0.90 0.94 -6.03
C GLU A 39 -1.97 0.42 -7.01
N ILE A 40 -3.24 0.76 -6.78
CA ILE A 40 -4.34 0.40 -7.69
C ILE A 40 -4.10 0.99 -9.09
N ALA A 41 -3.66 2.25 -9.16
CA ALA A 41 -3.38 2.90 -10.43
C ALA A 41 -2.24 2.20 -11.20
N GLN A 42 -1.18 1.76 -10.50
CA GLN A 42 -0.08 1.01 -11.10
C GLN A 42 -0.55 -0.35 -11.65
N VAL A 43 -1.34 -1.10 -10.88
CA VAL A 43 -1.92 -2.37 -11.34
C VAL A 43 -2.83 -2.14 -12.55
N LYS A 44 -3.66 -1.10 -12.52
CA LYS A 44 -4.52 -0.75 -13.65
C LYS A 44 -3.69 -0.39 -14.89
N ALA A 45 -2.64 0.41 -14.73
CA ALA A 45 -1.75 0.84 -15.82
C ALA A 45 -1.04 -0.35 -16.51
N TYR A 46 -0.83 -1.44 -15.78
CA TYR A 46 -0.30 -2.67 -16.35
C TYR A 46 -1.27 -3.35 -17.34
N TYR A 47 -2.58 -3.22 -17.13
CA TYR A 47 -3.60 -3.86 -17.99
C TYR A 47 -4.32 -2.90 -18.93
N VAL A 48 -4.29 -1.61 -18.64
CA VAL A 48 -5.00 -0.56 -19.39
C VAL A 48 -4.04 0.59 -19.62
N ASP A 49 -3.97 1.06 -20.86
CA ASP A 49 -3.16 2.22 -21.19
C ASP A 49 -3.71 3.49 -20.52
N PRO A 50 -2.90 4.23 -19.75
CA PRO A 50 -3.39 5.38 -18.99
C PRO A 50 -3.69 6.61 -19.86
N GLU A 51 -3.16 6.69 -21.08
CA GLU A 51 -3.38 7.83 -21.98
C GLU A 51 -4.62 7.61 -22.84
N THR A 52 -4.77 6.41 -23.39
CA THR A 52 -5.85 6.07 -24.35
C THR A 52 -7.03 5.36 -23.71
N GLY A 53 -6.83 4.71 -22.55
CA GLY A 53 -7.83 3.87 -21.90
C GLY A 53 -7.98 2.48 -22.56
N GLU A 54 -7.18 2.15 -23.57
CA GLU A 54 -7.28 0.87 -24.27
C GLU A 54 -6.73 -0.29 -23.43
N PRO A 55 -7.35 -1.48 -23.48
CA PRO A 55 -6.80 -2.66 -22.84
C PRO A 55 -5.45 -3.07 -23.46
N ARG A 56 -4.44 -3.32 -22.62
CA ARG A 56 -3.15 -3.90 -23.01
C ARG A 56 -3.32 -5.41 -23.19
N THR A 57 -3.86 -5.81 -24.34
CA THR A 57 -4.20 -7.20 -24.67
C THR A 57 -3.03 -8.16 -24.52
N ASP A 58 -1.80 -7.73 -24.84
CA ASP A 58 -0.58 -8.52 -24.65
C ASP A 58 -0.36 -8.93 -23.18
N ASN A 59 -0.47 -7.97 -22.24
CA ASN A 59 -0.30 -8.24 -20.82
C ASN A 59 -1.42 -9.11 -20.25
N ILE A 60 -2.65 -8.88 -20.72
CA ILE A 60 -3.81 -9.72 -20.37
C ILE A 60 -3.56 -11.16 -20.83
N LEU A 61 -3.12 -11.35 -22.08
CA LEU A 61 -2.86 -12.66 -22.65
C LEU A 61 -1.74 -13.40 -21.91
N LYS A 62 -0.68 -12.71 -21.47
CA LYS A 62 0.38 -13.29 -20.63
C LYS A 62 -0.16 -13.81 -19.30
N THR A 63 -0.97 -13.02 -18.59
CA THR A 63 -1.57 -13.45 -17.32
C THR A 63 -2.48 -14.66 -17.52
N VAL A 64 -3.34 -14.62 -18.54
CA VAL A 64 -4.22 -15.75 -18.89
C VAL A 64 -3.42 -17.02 -19.22
N GLY A 65 -2.42 -16.89 -20.09
CA GLY A 65 -1.55 -18.01 -20.47
C GLY A 65 -0.79 -18.58 -19.27
N GLY A 66 -0.30 -17.73 -18.38
CA GLY A 66 0.35 -18.15 -17.13
C GLY A 66 -0.58 -18.95 -16.22
N VAL A 67 -1.79 -18.46 -15.97
CA VAL A 67 -2.80 -19.16 -15.15
C VAL A 67 -3.14 -20.52 -15.77
N LEU A 68 -3.41 -20.56 -17.08
CA LEU A 68 -3.71 -21.81 -17.78
C LEU A 68 -2.52 -22.79 -17.72
N GLY A 69 -1.29 -22.30 -17.87
CA GLY A 69 -0.09 -23.11 -17.76
C GLY A 69 0.08 -23.73 -16.36
N VAL A 70 -0.15 -22.96 -15.30
CA VAL A 70 -0.09 -23.46 -13.91
C VAL A 70 -1.18 -24.50 -13.66
N VAL A 71 -2.40 -24.26 -14.11
CA VAL A 71 -3.51 -25.23 -13.98
C VAL A 71 -3.18 -26.53 -14.73
N ALA A 72 -2.73 -26.44 -15.98
CA ALA A 72 -2.34 -27.59 -16.77
C ALA A 72 -1.20 -28.39 -16.09
N LEU A 73 -0.19 -27.70 -15.57
CA LEU A 73 0.89 -28.32 -14.82
C LEU A 73 0.36 -29.04 -13.58
N GLY A 74 -0.52 -28.41 -12.80
CA GLY A 74 -1.15 -29.02 -11.63
C GLY A 74 -1.94 -30.29 -11.96
N ILE A 75 -2.68 -30.29 -13.09
CA ILE A 75 -3.40 -31.46 -13.59
C ILE A 75 -2.43 -32.59 -13.97
N VAL A 76 -1.36 -32.27 -14.69
CA VAL A 76 -0.34 -33.27 -15.11
C VAL A 76 0.34 -33.88 -13.88
N LEU A 77 0.75 -33.06 -12.91
CA LEU A 77 1.34 -33.54 -11.66
C LEU A 77 0.38 -34.45 -10.90
N ARG A 78 -0.90 -34.06 -10.77
CA ARG A 78 -1.93 -34.89 -10.13
C ARG A 78 -2.11 -36.23 -10.84
N LYS A 79 -2.00 -36.27 -12.18
CA LYS A 79 -2.11 -37.51 -12.97
C LYS A 79 -0.92 -38.44 -12.78
N ILE A 80 0.28 -37.92 -12.50
CA ILE A 80 1.49 -38.73 -12.33
C ILE A 80 1.60 -39.27 -10.90
N THR A 81 1.08 -38.54 -9.92
CA THR A 81 1.15 -38.91 -8.49
C THR A 81 0.05 -39.87 -8.03
N ASN A 82 -1.09 -39.95 -8.74
CA ASN A 82 -2.18 -40.90 -8.46
C ASN A 82 -2.18 -42.04 -9.48
#